data_AF-A0A2W5TJQ6-F1
#
_entry.id   AF-A0A2W5TJQ6-F1
#
_cell.length_a   1.000
_cell.length_b   1.000
_cell.length_c   1.000
_cell.angle_alpha   90.00
_cell.angle_beta   90.00
_cell.angle_gamma   90.00
#
_symmetry.space_group_name_H-M   'P 1'
#
loop_
_entity.id
_entity.type
_entity.pdbx_description
1 polymer ?
#
loop_
_entity_poly.entity_id
_entity_poly.type
_entity_poly.pdbx_seq_one_letter_code
_entity_poly.pdbx_strand_id
1 'polypeptide(L)'
;MRSALVVLFVASAASAQVVKSSASVTVGGCGGSNATSAVDVYRPSSGGTSMPIFAFGHGFQNDKANAETLARALAAEGVVVVVPQFPGLLSACGSDHARNGRVLLAAIDQQLALGDIDATRVAVGGHSAGGLAALLAGASRQVRGQMLFDPVDSNGLGAAALANVRGQTLLVFAPPAACNSQGNAVAWFSSLTGPRGTLEVVNANHCDPQGPISTLCTFGCGGAAATSTARSALFQKYAVNFVLRLLLDRTSPCLDDVITADQNAGLVTDVDLRFGGCGAVDAGVPDAGVTVDAGTAVDAGAVVDAGVEPDAGLNVDAGVDFDAGTNVDAGVDVDAGVDVDAGVQVDAGTLADAGLTETPDGGMTTEPPQGCGCGESGAAVVMALSMMLLLRRRARG
;
A
#
# COMPACT_ATOMS: atom_id res chain seq x y z
N MET A 1 31.95 29.60 8.90
CA MET A 1 32.30 28.20 8.59
C MET A 1 31.23 27.32 9.20
N ARG A 2 30.27 26.84 8.40
CA ARG A 2 29.29 25.84 8.84
C ARG A 2 29.60 24.58 8.04
N SER A 3 30.16 23.60 8.72
CA SER A 3 30.54 22.31 8.14
C SER A 3 29.27 21.60 7.65
N ALA A 4 29.15 21.44 6.33
CA ALA A 4 28.17 20.55 5.74
C ALA A 4 28.63 19.12 6.04
N LEU A 5 27.95 18.45 6.98
CA LEU A 5 28.11 17.03 7.21
C LEU A 5 27.46 16.30 6.03
N VAL A 6 28.26 15.99 5.01
CA VAL A 6 27.87 15.06 3.96
C VAL A 6 27.79 13.69 4.63
N VAL A 7 26.57 13.22 4.90
CA VAL A 7 26.32 11.84 5.30
C VAL A 7 26.55 10.98 4.06
N LEU A 8 27.76 10.46 3.95
CA LEU A 8 28.11 9.43 2.97
C LEU A 8 27.48 8.12 3.47
N PHE A 9 26.41 7.66 2.82
CA PHE A 9 25.89 6.33 3.07
C PHE A 9 26.98 5.32 2.71
N VAL A 10 27.49 4.63 3.73
CA VAL A 10 28.27 3.42 3.55
C VAL A 10 27.31 2.35 3.04
N ALA A 11 27.28 2.14 1.73
CA ALA A 11 26.66 0.96 1.13
C ALA A 11 27.48 -0.27 1.57
N SER A 12 27.03 -0.94 2.64
CA SER A 12 27.58 -2.23 3.06
C SER A 12 26.49 -3.29 2.99
N ALA A 13 26.21 -3.73 1.78
CA ALA A 13 25.91 -5.11 1.44
C ALA A 13 26.25 -5.23 -0.05
N ALA A 14 27.06 -6.23 -0.43
CA ALA A 14 27.29 -6.52 -1.84
C ALA A 14 25.94 -6.76 -2.51
N SER A 15 25.46 -5.80 -3.31
CA SER A 15 24.21 -5.96 -4.05
C SER A 15 24.31 -7.24 -4.85
N ALA A 16 23.37 -8.17 -4.66
CA ALA A 16 23.35 -9.41 -5.42
C ALA A 16 23.32 -9.05 -6.92
N GLN A 17 24.06 -9.78 -7.75
CA GLN A 17 23.92 -9.61 -9.20
C GLN A 17 22.48 -9.91 -9.59
N VAL A 18 21.94 -9.16 -10.54
CA VAL A 18 20.56 -9.36 -11.03
C VAL A 18 20.63 -10.01 -12.39
N VAL A 19 19.95 -11.15 -12.54
CA VAL A 19 19.77 -11.82 -13.82
C VAL A 19 18.45 -11.32 -14.43
N LYS A 20 18.55 -10.66 -15.59
CA LYS A 20 17.39 -10.28 -16.41
C LYS A 20 17.19 -11.35 -17.49
N SER A 21 15.99 -11.91 -17.58
CA SER A 21 15.57 -12.82 -18.64
C SER A 21 14.22 -12.37 -19.22
N SER A 22 13.78 -13.04 -20.29
CA SER A 22 12.49 -12.77 -20.92
C SER A 22 11.61 -14.00 -20.86
N ALA A 23 10.33 -13.78 -20.64
CA ALA A 23 9.26 -14.76 -20.70
C ALA A 23 8.07 -14.19 -21.48
N SER A 24 6.99 -14.94 -21.59
CA SER A 24 5.75 -14.47 -22.18
C SER A 24 4.53 -15.11 -21.53
N VAL A 25 3.43 -14.37 -21.51
CA VAL A 25 2.15 -14.83 -20.98
C VAL A 25 1.03 -14.51 -21.95
N THR A 26 0.04 -15.39 -22.03
CA THR A 26 -1.10 -15.24 -22.95
C THR A 26 -2.38 -15.11 -22.14
N VAL A 27 -3.09 -14.00 -22.35
CA VAL A 27 -4.34 -13.68 -21.64
C VAL A 27 -5.42 -13.32 -22.66
N GLY A 28 -6.63 -13.84 -22.42
CA GLY A 28 -7.83 -13.55 -23.21
C GLY A 28 -8.36 -12.11 -23.06
N GLY A 29 -9.35 -11.78 -23.88
CA GLY A 29 -10.04 -10.48 -23.81
C GLY A 29 -9.40 -9.37 -24.65
N CYS A 30 -8.72 -9.71 -25.76
CA CYS A 30 -8.23 -8.70 -26.70
C CYS A 30 -9.01 -8.79 -28.01
N GLY A 31 -10.05 -7.96 -28.16
CA GLY A 31 -10.93 -8.01 -29.33
C GLY A 31 -11.60 -9.38 -29.54
N GLY A 32 -11.94 -10.08 -28.45
CA GLY A 32 -12.50 -11.44 -28.48
C GLY A 32 -11.47 -12.57 -28.65
N SER A 33 -10.17 -12.24 -28.74
CA SER A 33 -9.09 -13.23 -28.88
C SER A 33 -8.12 -13.24 -27.71
N ASN A 34 -7.26 -14.25 -27.67
CA ASN A 34 -6.07 -14.30 -26.82
C ASN A 34 -4.99 -13.36 -27.37
N ALA A 35 -4.26 -12.69 -26.49
CA ALA A 35 -3.08 -11.93 -26.87
C ALA A 35 -1.92 -12.20 -25.91
N THR A 36 -0.72 -12.30 -26.49
CA THR A 36 0.53 -12.59 -25.78
C THR A 36 1.25 -11.30 -25.41
N SER A 37 1.69 -11.22 -24.15
CA SER A 37 2.53 -10.15 -23.62
C SER A 37 3.91 -10.71 -23.31
N ALA A 38 4.96 -10.04 -23.80
CA ALA A 38 6.32 -10.30 -23.35
C ALA A 38 6.50 -9.83 -21.91
N VAL A 39 7.33 -10.51 -21.14
CA VAL A 39 7.59 -10.22 -19.72
C VAL A 39 9.09 -10.17 -19.49
N ASP A 40 9.59 -9.07 -18.93
CA ASP A 40 10.94 -9.03 -18.37
C ASP A 40 10.90 -9.62 -16.96
N VAL A 41 11.80 -10.56 -16.67
CA VAL A 41 11.91 -11.23 -15.38
C VAL A 41 13.28 -10.89 -14.78
N TYR A 42 13.29 -10.34 -13.58
CA TYR A 42 14.49 -9.98 -12.83
C TYR A 42 14.59 -10.88 -11.61
N ARG A 43 15.66 -11.68 -11.52
CA ARG A 43 15.88 -12.60 -10.40
C ARG A 43 17.22 -12.32 -9.71
N PRO A 44 17.32 -12.52 -8.38
CA PRO A 44 18.61 -12.52 -7.69
C PRO A 44 19.53 -13.62 -8.22
N SER A 45 20.81 -13.33 -8.47
CA SER A 45 21.77 -14.29 -9.04
C SER A 45 22.11 -15.43 -8.10
N SER A 46 22.04 -15.21 -6.79
CA SER A 46 22.29 -16.22 -5.77
C SER A 46 21.19 -17.29 -5.72
N GLY A 47 20.05 -17.04 -6.38
CA GLY A 47 18.84 -17.86 -6.24
C GLY A 47 18.33 -17.85 -4.80
N GLY A 48 17.42 -18.78 -4.53
CA GLY A 48 16.82 -19.01 -3.22
C GLY A 48 15.68 -20.00 -3.33
N THR A 49 15.31 -20.64 -2.22
CA THR A 49 14.03 -21.33 -2.08
C THR A 49 13.08 -20.39 -1.34
N SER A 50 11.80 -20.36 -1.72
CA SER A 50 10.78 -19.51 -1.06
C SER A 50 10.97 -18.00 -1.25
N MET A 51 11.41 -17.55 -2.44
CA MET A 51 11.58 -16.12 -2.75
C MET A 51 10.23 -15.40 -2.84
N PRO A 52 10.15 -14.11 -2.47
CA PRO A 52 8.96 -13.31 -2.76
C PRO A 52 8.91 -12.85 -4.22
N ILE A 53 7.73 -12.42 -4.66
CA ILE A 53 7.53 -11.89 -6.01
C ILE A 53 6.76 -10.57 -6.03
N PHE A 54 7.21 -9.67 -6.92
CA PHE A 54 6.57 -8.40 -7.20
C PHE A 54 6.31 -8.24 -8.71
N ALA A 55 5.07 -7.93 -9.11
CA ALA A 55 4.75 -7.60 -10.49
C ALA A 55 4.53 -6.10 -10.67
N PHE A 56 5.14 -5.49 -11.69
CA PHE A 56 5.01 -4.05 -11.94
C PHE A 56 4.46 -3.72 -13.32
N GLY A 57 3.39 -2.94 -13.39
CA GLY A 57 2.76 -2.48 -14.62
C GLY A 57 3.20 -1.07 -15.03
N HIS A 58 3.64 -0.90 -16.27
CA HIS A 58 4.00 0.42 -16.81
C HIS A 58 2.75 1.26 -17.17
N GLY A 59 2.94 2.58 -17.32
CA GLY A 59 1.90 3.53 -17.72
C GLY A 59 1.46 3.40 -19.18
N PHE A 60 0.41 4.15 -19.54
CA PHE A 60 -0.15 4.14 -20.89
C PHE A 60 0.86 4.66 -21.93
N GLN A 61 0.99 3.96 -23.06
CA GLN A 61 1.97 4.24 -24.13
C GLN A 61 3.45 4.19 -23.71
N ASN A 62 3.75 3.79 -22.48
CA ASN A 62 5.10 3.42 -22.05
C ASN A 62 5.38 1.95 -22.36
N ASP A 63 6.56 1.49 -21.97
CA ASP A 63 6.96 0.10 -22.11
C ASP A 63 7.58 -0.43 -20.80
N LYS A 64 7.78 -1.75 -20.76
CA LYS A 64 8.35 -2.45 -19.60
C LYS A 64 9.77 -2.00 -19.23
N ALA A 65 10.52 -1.34 -20.12
CA ALA A 65 11.84 -0.82 -19.78
C ALA A 65 11.75 0.33 -18.77
N ASN A 66 10.65 1.08 -18.74
CA ASN A 66 10.45 2.20 -17.81
C ASN A 66 10.33 1.79 -16.32
N ALA A 67 10.33 0.49 -16.03
CA ALA A 67 10.36 -0.05 -14.66
C ALA A 67 11.71 -0.70 -14.31
N GLU A 68 12.70 -0.67 -15.20
CA GLU A 68 13.95 -1.41 -15.06
C GLU A 68 14.74 -0.98 -13.81
N THR A 69 14.76 0.31 -13.49
CA THR A 69 15.45 0.81 -12.28
C THR A 69 14.84 0.21 -11.01
N LEU A 70 13.51 0.23 -10.87
CA LEU A 70 12.81 -0.35 -9.72
C LEU A 70 13.04 -1.87 -9.65
N ALA A 71 12.87 -2.54 -10.79
CA ALA A 71 12.94 -3.99 -10.87
C ALA A 71 14.33 -4.51 -10.48
N ARG A 72 15.39 -3.84 -10.93
CA ARG A 72 16.77 -4.17 -10.53
C ARG A 72 17.02 -3.87 -9.05
N ALA A 73 16.53 -2.75 -8.53
CA ALA A 73 16.71 -2.39 -7.12
C ALA A 73 16.06 -3.43 -6.19
N LEU A 74 14.83 -3.87 -6.47
CA LEU A 74 14.15 -4.91 -5.70
C LEU A 74 14.79 -6.30 -5.89
N ALA A 75 15.22 -6.64 -7.11
CA ALA A 75 15.87 -7.92 -7.36
C ALA A 75 17.25 -8.06 -6.72
N ALA A 76 18.00 -6.96 -6.61
CA ALA A 76 19.26 -6.94 -5.86
C ALA A 76 19.08 -7.23 -4.36
N GLU A 77 17.86 -7.05 -3.85
CA GLU A 77 17.47 -7.24 -2.44
C GLU A 77 16.79 -8.60 -2.18
N GLY A 78 16.69 -9.47 -3.19
CA GLY A 78 16.14 -10.82 -3.03
C GLY A 78 14.71 -11.02 -3.54
N VAL A 79 14.12 -10.02 -4.21
CA VAL A 79 12.74 -10.12 -4.74
C VAL A 79 12.74 -10.52 -6.22
N VAL A 80 11.96 -11.54 -6.59
CA VAL A 80 11.71 -11.80 -8.02
C VAL A 80 10.79 -10.70 -8.55
N VAL A 81 11.19 -10.01 -9.62
CA VAL A 81 10.36 -8.96 -10.23
C VAL A 81 9.95 -9.34 -11.64
N VAL A 82 8.66 -9.23 -11.95
CA VAL A 82 8.13 -9.42 -13.31
C VAL A 82 7.52 -8.13 -13.84
N VAL A 83 7.90 -7.75 -15.05
CA VAL A 83 7.43 -6.53 -15.71
C VAL A 83 6.88 -6.87 -17.09
N PRO A 84 5.55 -7.08 -17.22
CA PRO A 84 4.93 -7.37 -18.51
C PRO A 84 4.87 -6.12 -19.40
N GLN A 85 4.90 -6.35 -20.71
CA GLN A 85 4.51 -5.37 -21.72
C GLN A 85 2.99 -5.37 -21.88
N PHE A 86 2.36 -4.25 -21.61
CA PHE A 86 0.95 -4.04 -21.93
C PHE A 86 0.76 -3.67 -23.42
N PRO A 87 -0.41 -3.99 -23.99
CA PRO A 87 -0.73 -3.65 -25.37
C PRO A 87 -0.69 -2.13 -25.60
N GLY A 88 -0.19 -1.71 -26.76
CA GLY A 88 -0.21 -0.30 -27.15
C GLY A 88 -1.61 0.21 -27.50
N LEU A 89 -1.76 1.53 -27.60
CA LEU A 89 -3.03 2.22 -27.87
C LEU A 89 -3.79 1.70 -29.11
N LEU A 90 -3.08 1.27 -30.16
CA LEU A 90 -3.70 0.77 -31.39
C LEU A 90 -4.19 -0.69 -31.29
N SER A 91 -3.93 -1.36 -30.18
CA SER A 91 -4.43 -2.71 -29.92
C SER A 91 -5.89 -2.68 -29.47
N ALA A 92 -6.65 -3.71 -29.85
CA ALA A 92 -8.04 -3.90 -29.41
C ALA A 92 -8.23 -3.98 -27.88
N CYS A 93 -7.14 -4.14 -27.12
CA CYS A 93 -7.15 -4.13 -25.65
C CYS A 93 -6.16 -3.12 -25.04
N GLY A 94 -5.74 -2.09 -25.79
CA GLY A 94 -4.78 -1.08 -25.30
C GLY A 94 -5.24 -0.32 -24.05
N SER A 95 -6.56 -0.18 -23.86
CA SER A 95 -7.19 0.50 -22.73
C SER A 95 -7.92 -0.44 -21.76
N ASP A 96 -7.76 -1.75 -21.90
CA ASP A 96 -8.38 -2.73 -20.99
C ASP A 96 -7.49 -2.91 -19.74
N HIS A 97 -7.68 -2.04 -18.75
CA HIS A 97 -6.92 -2.06 -17.50
C HIS A 97 -7.17 -3.34 -16.68
N ALA A 98 -8.37 -3.92 -16.75
CA ALA A 98 -8.68 -5.18 -16.08
C ALA A 98 -7.92 -6.35 -16.70
N ARG A 99 -7.81 -6.38 -18.03
CA ARG A 99 -6.93 -7.34 -18.73
C ARG A 99 -5.47 -7.13 -18.37
N ASN A 100 -5.00 -5.89 -18.29
CA ASN A 100 -3.62 -5.61 -17.86
C ASN A 100 -3.37 -6.11 -16.43
N GLY A 101 -4.35 -6.01 -15.53
CA GLY A 101 -4.31 -6.65 -14.21
C GLY A 101 -4.18 -8.18 -14.29
N ARG A 102 -4.96 -8.84 -15.17
CA ARG A 102 -4.82 -10.29 -15.43
C ARG A 102 -3.45 -10.65 -16.01
N VAL A 103 -2.84 -9.79 -16.82
CA VAL A 103 -1.47 -10.00 -17.34
C VAL A 103 -0.44 -9.96 -16.22
N LEU A 104 -0.57 -9.04 -15.24
CA LEU A 104 0.30 -9.02 -14.06
C LEU A 104 0.18 -10.32 -13.27
N LEU A 105 -1.04 -10.80 -13.02
CA LEU A 105 -1.27 -12.05 -12.30
C LEU A 105 -0.75 -13.27 -13.07
N ALA A 106 -0.96 -13.33 -14.39
CA ALA A 106 -0.44 -14.42 -15.21
C ALA A 106 1.11 -14.45 -15.22
N ALA A 107 1.77 -13.29 -15.19
CA ALA A 107 3.22 -13.21 -15.06
C ALA A 107 3.71 -13.73 -13.70
N ILE A 108 2.97 -13.46 -12.63
CA ILE A 108 3.23 -14.05 -11.30
C ILE A 108 3.05 -15.57 -11.34
N ASP A 109 1.93 -16.06 -11.88
CA ASP A 109 1.62 -17.50 -11.90
C ASP A 109 2.64 -18.31 -12.70
N GLN A 110 3.15 -17.75 -13.80
CA GLN A 110 4.24 -18.36 -14.57
C GLN A 110 5.50 -18.57 -13.71
N GLN A 111 5.84 -17.61 -12.84
CA GLN A 111 7.02 -17.75 -11.98
C GLN A 111 6.74 -18.63 -10.77
N LEU A 112 5.54 -18.59 -10.19
CA LEU A 112 5.13 -19.50 -9.10
C LEU A 112 5.23 -20.97 -9.53
N ALA A 113 4.91 -21.28 -10.78
CA ALA A 113 5.00 -22.63 -11.33
C ALA A 113 6.43 -23.22 -11.35
N LEU A 114 7.47 -22.40 -11.17
CA LEU A 114 8.86 -22.87 -11.06
C LEU A 114 9.15 -23.51 -9.69
N GLY A 115 8.29 -23.29 -8.69
CA GLY A 115 8.36 -23.94 -7.38
C GLY A 115 9.37 -23.32 -6.39
N ASP A 116 9.99 -22.18 -6.72
CA ASP A 116 10.98 -21.52 -5.87
C ASP A 116 10.50 -20.19 -5.26
N ILE A 117 9.21 -19.85 -5.43
CA ILE A 117 8.57 -18.63 -4.91
C ILE A 117 7.56 -18.98 -3.81
N ASP A 118 7.57 -18.19 -2.74
CA ASP A 118 6.55 -18.22 -1.68
C ASP A 118 5.25 -17.57 -2.17
N ALA A 119 4.22 -18.38 -2.40
CA ALA A 119 2.92 -17.91 -2.86
C ALA A 119 2.19 -16.98 -1.87
N THR A 120 2.64 -16.88 -0.61
CA THR A 120 2.11 -15.96 0.40
C THR A 120 2.79 -14.58 0.36
N ARG A 121 3.94 -14.45 -0.32
CA ARG A 121 4.71 -13.22 -0.45
C ARG A 121 4.63 -12.66 -1.88
N VAL A 122 3.40 -12.36 -2.29
CA VAL A 122 3.07 -11.79 -3.61
C VAL A 122 2.63 -10.34 -3.44
N ALA A 123 3.22 -9.42 -4.20
CA ALA A 123 2.73 -8.05 -4.32
C ALA A 123 2.66 -7.60 -5.78
N VAL A 124 1.87 -6.56 -6.03
CA VAL A 124 1.73 -5.94 -7.35
C VAL A 124 1.95 -4.43 -7.24
N GLY A 125 2.28 -3.78 -8.34
CA GLY A 125 2.40 -2.34 -8.38
C GLY A 125 2.35 -1.82 -9.81
N GLY A 126 2.33 -0.50 -9.93
CA GLY A 126 2.35 0.09 -11.25
C GLY A 126 2.27 1.60 -11.25
N HIS A 127 2.56 2.16 -12.41
CA HIS A 127 2.54 3.59 -12.67
C HIS A 127 1.37 4.00 -13.55
N SER A 128 0.67 5.10 -13.23
CA SER A 128 -0.39 5.66 -14.08
C SER A 128 -1.48 4.61 -14.37
N ALA A 129 -1.80 4.36 -15.65
CA ALA A 129 -2.69 3.27 -16.07
C ALA A 129 -2.26 1.86 -15.59
N GLY A 130 -0.95 1.63 -15.40
CA GLY A 130 -0.42 0.42 -14.80
C GLY A 130 -0.67 0.33 -13.29
N GLY A 131 -0.75 1.48 -12.61
CA GLY A 131 -1.16 1.55 -11.20
C GLY A 131 -2.64 1.17 -11.03
N LEU A 132 -3.51 1.63 -11.94
CA LEU A 132 -4.90 1.15 -11.99
C LEU A 132 -4.97 -0.35 -12.28
N ALA A 133 -4.19 -0.86 -13.23
CA ALA A 133 -4.14 -2.29 -13.53
C ALA A 133 -3.67 -3.13 -12.32
N ALA A 134 -2.67 -2.64 -11.56
CA ALA A 134 -2.20 -3.28 -10.35
C ALA A 134 -3.26 -3.29 -9.25
N LEU A 135 -4.00 -2.19 -9.08
CA LEU A 135 -5.14 -2.13 -8.15
C LEU A 135 -6.21 -3.18 -8.49
N LEU A 136 -6.56 -3.29 -9.78
CA LEU A 136 -7.52 -4.29 -10.27
C LEU A 136 -7.00 -5.73 -10.08
N ALA A 137 -5.68 -5.94 -10.22
CA ALA A 137 -5.06 -7.23 -9.92
C ALA A 137 -5.20 -7.59 -8.43
N GLY A 138 -4.87 -6.67 -7.51
CA GLY A 138 -4.98 -6.91 -6.07
C GLY A 138 -6.41 -6.98 -5.54
N ALA A 139 -7.37 -6.40 -6.27
CA ALA A 139 -8.80 -6.55 -6.00
C ALA A 139 -9.37 -7.90 -6.49
N SER A 140 -8.78 -8.50 -7.53
CA SER A 140 -9.23 -9.77 -8.11
C SER A 140 -8.56 -11.01 -7.51
N ARG A 141 -7.38 -10.84 -6.92
CA ARG A 141 -6.64 -11.88 -6.19
C ARG A 141 -6.04 -11.29 -4.93
N GLN A 142 -6.15 -12.01 -3.82
CA GLN A 142 -5.47 -11.61 -2.59
C GLN A 142 -3.95 -11.62 -2.82
N VAL A 143 -3.36 -10.43 -2.65
CA VAL A 143 -1.92 -10.17 -2.64
C VAL A 143 -1.58 -9.55 -1.28
N ARG A 144 -0.33 -9.73 -0.85
CA ARG A 144 0.16 -9.20 0.43
C ARG A 144 0.11 -7.67 0.46
N GLY A 145 0.33 -7.03 -0.68
CA GLY A 145 0.17 -5.59 -0.81
C GLY A 145 0.41 -5.03 -2.20
N GLN A 146 0.29 -3.72 -2.31
CA GLN A 146 0.26 -2.97 -3.57
C GLN A 146 1.07 -1.68 -3.49
N MET A 147 1.92 -1.43 -4.49
CA MET A 147 2.71 -0.19 -4.61
C MET A 147 2.24 0.61 -5.83
N LEU A 148 1.53 1.71 -5.60
CA LEU A 148 0.89 2.50 -6.64
C LEU A 148 1.62 3.82 -6.84
N PHE A 149 2.04 4.08 -8.07
CA PHE A 149 2.67 5.33 -8.48
C PHE A 149 1.73 6.17 -9.33
N ASP A 150 1.28 7.28 -8.77
CA ASP A 150 0.44 8.28 -9.42
C ASP A 150 -0.62 7.66 -10.35
N PRO A 151 -1.45 6.71 -9.84
CA PRO A 151 -2.38 5.96 -10.66
C PRO A 151 -3.41 6.89 -11.30
N VAL A 152 -3.88 6.52 -12.49
CA VAL A 152 -4.94 7.26 -13.17
C VAL A 152 -6.18 6.39 -13.21
N ASP A 153 -7.24 6.83 -12.55
CA ASP A 153 -8.51 6.13 -12.62
C ASP A 153 -9.21 6.40 -13.95
N SER A 154 -9.87 5.37 -14.46
CA SER A 154 -10.57 5.38 -15.73
C SER A 154 -12.00 4.91 -15.48
N ASN A 155 -12.96 5.83 -15.63
CA ASN A 155 -14.40 5.56 -15.46
C ASN A 155 -14.79 4.96 -14.10
N GLY A 156 -14.08 5.30 -13.02
CA GLY A 156 -14.41 4.82 -11.66
C GLY A 156 -14.03 3.36 -11.39
N LEU A 157 -13.27 2.72 -12.28
CA LEU A 157 -12.85 1.32 -12.11
C LEU A 157 -12.03 1.12 -10.83
N GLY A 158 -11.13 2.05 -10.52
CA GLY A 158 -10.30 2.00 -9.32
C GLY A 158 -11.15 2.14 -8.06
N ALA A 159 -12.01 3.17 -8.03
CA ALA A 159 -12.94 3.38 -6.93
C ALA A 159 -13.84 2.16 -6.65
N ALA A 160 -14.39 1.54 -7.71
CA ALA A 160 -15.23 0.34 -7.57
C ALA A 160 -14.44 -0.88 -7.06
N ALA A 161 -13.15 -0.96 -7.34
CA ALA A 161 -12.31 -2.09 -6.95
C ALA A 161 -11.87 -2.07 -5.48
N LEU A 162 -11.88 -0.89 -4.83
CA LEU A 162 -11.36 -0.72 -3.47
C LEU A 162 -12.01 -1.62 -2.43
N ALA A 163 -13.32 -1.91 -2.57
CA ALA A 163 -14.05 -2.78 -1.65
C ALA A 163 -13.46 -4.20 -1.55
N ASN A 164 -12.72 -4.62 -2.58
CA ASN A 164 -12.11 -5.95 -2.66
C ASN A 164 -10.60 -5.94 -2.34
N VAL A 165 -10.01 -4.78 -2.06
CA VAL A 165 -8.59 -4.66 -1.72
C VAL A 165 -8.39 -4.97 -0.24
N ARG A 166 -7.54 -5.96 0.05
CA ARG A 166 -7.22 -6.40 1.43
C ARG A 166 -5.76 -6.21 1.82
N GLY A 167 -4.84 -6.26 0.85
CA GLY A 167 -3.40 -6.12 1.09
C GLY A 167 -2.98 -4.70 1.44
N GLN A 168 -1.84 -4.55 2.11
CA GLN A 168 -1.31 -3.23 2.45
C GLN A 168 -1.06 -2.44 1.16
N THR A 169 -1.54 -1.20 1.08
CA THR A 169 -1.38 -0.41 -0.16
C THR A 169 -0.70 0.93 0.09
N LEU A 170 0.39 1.19 -0.60
CA LEU A 170 1.07 2.50 -0.58
C LEU A 170 0.81 3.21 -1.91
N LEU A 171 0.31 4.44 -1.82
CA LEU A 171 0.11 5.34 -2.95
C LEU A 171 1.10 6.52 -2.84
N VAL A 172 2.02 6.61 -3.78
CA VAL A 172 2.95 7.74 -3.90
C VAL A 172 2.58 8.49 -5.18
N PHE A 173 2.30 9.78 -5.06
CA PHE A 173 1.71 10.54 -6.16
C PHE A 173 2.42 11.87 -6.41
N ALA A 174 2.15 12.43 -7.58
CA ALA A 174 2.58 13.76 -7.96
C ALA A 174 1.42 14.76 -7.78
N PRO A 175 1.71 16.05 -7.62
CA PRO A 175 0.68 17.09 -7.56
C PRO A 175 -0.36 16.97 -8.68
N PRO A 176 -1.63 17.34 -8.43
CA PRO A 176 -2.69 17.31 -9.44
C PRO A 176 -2.32 18.03 -10.74
N ALA A 177 -2.42 17.32 -11.86
CA ALA A 177 -2.14 17.83 -13.19
C ALA A 177 -2.99 17.12 -14.25
N ALA A 178 -3.07 17.69 -15.46
CA ALA A 178 -3.84 17.09 -16.54
C ALA A 178 -3.42 15.63 -16.85
N CYS A 179 -2.12 15.32 -16.73
CA CYS A 179 -1.61 13.97 -17.00
C CYS A 179 -2.03 12.90 -15.99
N ASN A 180 -2.30 13.27 -14.73
CA ASN A 180 -2.83 12.35 -13.72
C ASN A 180 -4.33 12.57 -13.48
N SER A 181 -5.04 13.16 -14.45
CA SER A 181 -6.46 13.48 -14.36
C SER A 181 -6.81 14.29 -13.11
N GLN A 182 -5.99 15.31 -12.80
CA GLN A 182 -6.12 16.15 -11.61
C GLN A 182 -6.05 15.35 -10.30
N GLY A 183 -5.22 14.29 -10.26
CA GLY A 183 -5.06 13.44 -9.09
C GLY A 183 -6.33 12.65 -8.74
N ASN A 184 -7.14 12.28 -9.73
CA ASN A 184 -8.44 11.63 -9.50
C ASN A 184 -8.37 10.36 -8.62
N ALA A 185 -7.22 9.69 -8.61
CA ALA A 185 -7.01 8.51 -7.80
C ALA A 185 -6.86 8.77 -6.31
N VAL A 186 -6.28 9.91 -5.94
CA VAL A 186 -6.08 10.30 -4.53
C VAL A 186 -7.42 10.43 -3.82
N ALA A 187 -8.42 10.99 -4.52
CA ALA A 187 -9.76 11.22 -3.99
C ALA A 187 -10.42 9.92 -3.51
N TRP A 188 -10.46 8.87 -4.34
CA TRP A 188 -11.07 7.60 -3.92
C TRP A 188 -10.15 6.78 -3.02
N PHE A 189 -8.83 6.93 -3.09
CA PHE A 189 -7.91 6.15 -2.25
C PHE A 189 -8.14 6.43 -0.75
N SER A 190 -8.58 7.63 -0.42
CA SER A 190 -9.00 8.02 0.94
C SER A 190 -10.15 7.16 1.52
N SER A 191 -10.85 6.39 0.69
CA SER A 191 -11.92 5.47 1.10
C SER A 191 -11.47 4.03 1.34
N LEU A 192 -10.21 3.67 1.02
CA LEU A 192 -9.69 2.32 1.25
C LEU A 192 -9.65 2.00 2.75
N THR A 193 -10.42 1.02 3.23
CA THR A 193 -10.53 0.76 4.67
C THR A 193 -9.39 -0.08 5.26
N GLY A 194 -8.64 -0.79 4.41
CA GLY A 194 -7.50 -1.62 4.82
C GLY A 194 -6.23 -0.83 5.16
N PRO A 195 -5.14 -1.51 5.54
CA PRO A 195 -3.85 -0.88 5.82
C PRO A 195 -3.35 -0.11 4.59
N ARG A 196 -3.15 1.19 4.74
CA ARG A 196 -2.85 2.07 3.61
C ARG A 196 -1.82 3.13 3.96
N GLY A 197 -1.18 3.67 2.94
CA GLY A 197 -0.30 4.82 3.07
C GLY A 197 -0.47 5.74 1.86
N THR A 198 -0.43 7.05 2.08
CA THR A 198 -0.32 8.04 1.02
C THR A 198 0.83 8.99 1.28
N LEU A 199 1.48 9.45 0.22
CA LEU A 199 2.34 10.64 0.25
C LEU A 199 2.46 11.27 -1.14
N GLU A 200 2.51 12.59 -1.17
CA GLU A 200 2.82 13.37 -2.37
C GLU A 200 4.32 13.67 -2.40
N VAL A 201 4.96 13.49 -3.56
CA VAL A 201 6.33 13.99 -3.79
C VAL A 201 6.25 15.43 -4.27
N VAL A 202 6.83 16.35 -3.49
CA VAL A 202 6.74 17.79 -3.74
C VAL A 202 7.35 18.14 -5.10
N ASN A 203 6.61 18.93 -5.89
CA ASN A 203 6.99 19.36 -7.24
C ASN A 203 7.25 18.20 -8.23
N ALA A 204 6.71 17.01 -7.96
CA ALA A 204 6.82 15.89 -8.89
C ALA A 204 6.00 16.12 -10.17
N ASN A 205 6.46 15.47 -11.23
CA ASN A 205 5.73 15.29 -12.47
C ASN A 205 5.17 13.87 -12.52
N HIS A 206 4.03 13.71 -13.22
CA HIS A 206 3.42 12.40 -13.46
C HIS A 206 4.39 11.34 -13.98
N CYS A 207 5.40 11.72 -14.76
CA CYS A 207 6.36 10.78 -15.34
C CYS A 207 7.56 10.45 -14.43
N ASP A 208 7.77 11.18 -13.33
CA ASP A 208 8.91 10.97 -12.42
C ASP A 208 9.01 9.57 -11.81
N PRO A 209 7.92 8.81 -11.55
CA PRO A 209 8.05 7.46 -10.98
C PRO A 209 8.78 6.44 -11.89
N GLN A 210 9.00 6.76 -13.16
CA GLN A 210 9.65 5.89 -14.13
C GLN A 210 11.17 5.85 -13.97
N GLY A 211 11.78 4.74 -14.39
CA GLY A 211 13.23 4.56 -14.45
C GLY A 211 13.61 3.56 -15.54
N PRO A 212 14.10 4.01 -16.71
CA PRO A 212 14.29 5.41 -17.11
C PRO A 212 12.97 6.11 -17.49
N ILE A 213 12.98 7.45 -17.43
CA ILE A 213 11.84 8.29 -17.79
C ILE A 213 11.61 8.27 -19.31
N SER A 214 10.37 7.96 -19.72
CA SER A 214 9.97 7.93 -21.13
C SER A 214 9.90 9.33 -21.76
N THR A 215 10.58 9.51 -22.88
CA THR A 215 10.45 10.72 -23.72
C THR A 215 9.00 10.95 -24.16
N LEU A 216 8.26 9.88 -24.44
CA LEU A 216 6.85 9.99 -24.85
C LEU A 216 5.97 10.46 -23.70
N CYS A 217 6.19 9.94 -22.49
CA CYS A 217 5.47 10.41 -21.30
C CYS A 217 5.77 11.90 -21.06
N THR A 218 7.04 12.29 -21.07
CA THR A 218 7.41 13.69 -20.82
C THR A 218 6.82 14.62 -21.88
N PHE A 219 6.79 14.25 -23.16
CA PHE A 219 6.15 15.04 -24.21
C PHE A 219 4.66 15.31 -23.91
N GLY A 220 3.94 14.30 -23.43
CA GLY A 220 2.54 14.45 -23.04
C GLY A 220 2.31 15.21 -21.73
N CYS A 221 3.31 15.23 -20.83
CA CYS A 221 3.17 15.70 -19.45
C CYS A 221 4.02 16.92 -19.11
N GLY A 222 4.18 17.87 -20.04
CA GLY A 222 4.83 19.16 -19.77
C GLY A 222 6.32 19.24 -20.12
N GLY A 223 6.86 18.23 -20.82
CA GLY A 223 8.21 18.19 -21.36
C GLY A 223 9.27 17.60 -20.40
N ALA A 224 10.44 17.27 -20.95
CA ALA A 224 11.54 16.66 -20.17
C ALA A 224 12.05 17.56 -19.03
N ALA A 225 12.01 18.88 -19.22
CA ALA A 225 12.39 19.86 -18.18
C ALA A 225 11.45 19.85 -16.97
N ALA A 226 10.23 19.31 -17.12
CA ALA A 226 9.30 19.16 -16.01
C ALA A 226 9.62 17.93 -15.14
N THR A 227 10.46 16.99 -15.61
CA THR A 227 10.84 15.76 -14.89
C THR A 227 12.20 15.84 -14.20
N SER A 228 12.43 15.01 -13.19
CA SER A 228 13.67 15.01 -12.39
C SER A 228 14.05 13.62 -11.91
N THR A 229 15.30 13.23 -12.16
CA THR A 229 15.88 11.98 -11.63
C THR A 229 15.96 11.99 -10.10
N ALA A 230 16.08 13.16 -9.46
CA ALA A 230 16.06 13.27 -8.00
C ALA A 230 14.67 12.92 -7.44
N ARG A 231 13.59 13.32 -8.12
CA ARG A 231 12.24 12.94 -7.73
C ARG A 231 11.94 11.49 -8.08
N SER A 232 12.44 10.99 -9.21
CA SER A 232 12.43 9.55 -9.49
C SER A 232 13.08 8.76 -8.37
N ALA A 233 14.23 9.19 -7.85
CA ALA A 233 14.89 8.53 -6.74
C ALA A 233 14.03 8.49 -5.47
N LEU A 234 13.19 9.50 -5.21
CA LEU A 234 12.23 9.48 -4.10
C LEU A 234 11.16 8.41 -4.30
N PHE A 235 10.50 8.37 -5.46
CA PHE A 235 9.52 7.30 -5.77
C PHE A 235 10.15 5.91 -5.62
N GLN A 236 11.35 5.72 -6.15
CA GLN A 236 12.09 4.48 -6.04
C GLN A 236 12.44 4.14 -4.59
N LYS A 237 12.89 5.12 -3.79
CA LYS A 237 13.19 4.95 -2.36
C LYS A 237 11.98 4.42 -1.60
N TYR A 238 10.81 5.03 -1.80
CA TYR A 238 9.60 4.62 -1.09
C TYR A 238 9.10 3.26 -1.54
N ALA A 239 9.12 2.96 -2.85
CA ALA A 239 8.76 1.62 -3.34
C ALA A 239 9.67 0.55 -2.78
N VAL A 240 10.99 0.75 -2.81
CA VAL A 240 11.95 -0.22 -2.29
C VAL A 240 11.71 -0.47 -0.80
N ASN A 241 11.68 0.58 0.02
CA ASN A 241 11.47 0.40 1.47
C ASN A 241 10.11 -0.25 1.79
N PHE A 242 9.04 0.15 1.08
CA PHE A 242 7.73 -0.46 1.27
C PHE A 242 7.67 -1.93 0.85
N VAL A 243 8.16 -2.27 -0.34
CA VAL A 243 8.12 -3.64 -0.86
C VAL A 243 9.02 -4.56 -0.03
N LEU A 244 10.18 -4.11 0.42
CA LEU A 244 11.06 -4.92 1.28
C LEU A 244 10.47 -5.12 2.67
N ARG A 245 9.86 -4.08 3.27
CA ARG A 245 9.06 -4.24 4.51
C ARG A 245 7.95 -5.26 4.31
N LEU A 246 7.23 -5.15 3.19
CA LEU A 246 6.06 -5.98 2.91
C LEU A 246 6.42 -7.44 2.65
N LEU A 247 7.43 -7.70 1.82
CA LEU A 247 7.71 -9.03 1.28
C LEU A 247 8.86 -9.76 1.99
N LEU A 248 9.78 -9.02 2.61
CA LEU A 248 10.92 -9.57 3.35
C LEU A 248 10.84 -9.31 4.85
N ASP A 249 9.73 -8.74 5.33
CA ASP A 249 9.53 -8.41 6.73
C ASP A 249 10.64 -7.48 7.27
N ARG A 250 11.22 -6.66 6.39
CA ARG A 250 12.32 -5.76 6.72
C ARG A 250 11.81 -4.57 7.54
N THR A 251 12.30 -4.44 8.77
CA THR A 251 11.91 -3.36 9.70
C THR A 251 12.90 -2.19 9.75
N SER A 252 14.09 -2.34 9.17
CA SER A 252 15.14 -1.32 9.17
C SER A 252 15.72 -1.05 7.76
N PRO A 253 15.86 0.23 7.34
CA PRO A 253 15.33 1.40 8.04
C PRO A 253 13.79 1.37 8.07
N CYS A 254 13.18 1.96 9.09
CA CYS A 254 11.73 2.01 9.15
C CYS A 254 11.18 2.95 8.07
N LEU A 255 10.17 2.50 7.31
CA LEU A 255 9.53 3.29 6.27
C LEU A 255 8.97 4.62 6.81
N ASP A 256 8.33 4.58 7.97
CA ASP A 256 7.71 5.75 8.61
C ASP A 256 8.78 6.79 8.98
N ASP A 257 9.93 6.35 9.50
CA ASP A 257 11.07 7.23 9.80
C ASP A 257 11.67 7.83 8.52
N VAL A 258 11.81 7.02 7.47
CA VAL A 258 12.31 7.46 6.15
C VAL A 258 11.40 8.53 5.55
N ILE A 259 10.08 8.36 5.64
CA ILE A 259 9.10 9.34 5.14
C ILE A 259 9.07 10.58 6.02
N THR A 260 9.10 10.43 7.34
CA THR A 260 9.10 11.54 8.30
C THR A 260 10.33 12.44 8.13
N ALA A 261 11.50 11.83 7.93
CA ALA A 261 12.73 12.57 7.66
C ALA A 261 12.63 13.42 6.38
N ASP A 262 12.07 12.85 5.31
CA ASP A 262 11.88 13.55 4.04
C ASP A 262 10.77 14.60 4.10
N GLN A 263 9.73 14.38 4.89
CA GLN A 263 8.68 15.37 5.15
C GLN A 263 9.27 16.58 5.87
N ASN A 264 10.08 16.35 6.91
CA ASN A 264 10.81 17.40 7.62
C ASN A 264 11.80 18.15 6.72
N ALA A 265 12.34 17.47 5.71
CA ALA A 265 13.19 18.08 4.68
C ALA A 265 12.40 18.81 3.56
N GLY A 266 11.06 18.77 3.60
CA GLY A 266 10.19 19.41 2.59
C GLY A 266 10.17 18.69 1.24
N LEU A 267 10.55 17.41 1.19
CA LEU A 267 10.58 16.61 -0.04
C LEU A 267 9.25 15.92 -0.35
N VAL A 268 8.43 15.70 0.69
CA VAL A 268 7.09 15.10 0.57
C VAL A 268 6.06 15.85 1.41
N THR A 269 4.80 15.77 0.99
CA THR A 269 3.63 16.32 1.70
C THR A 269 2.49 15.29 1.68
N ASP A 270 1.34 15.64 2.28
CA ASP A 270 0.11 14.85 2.27
C ASP A 270 0.31 13.39 2.71
N VAL A 271 1.11 13.24 3.76
CA VAL A 271 1.47 11.96 4.36
C VAL A 271 0.34 11.47 5.27
N ASP A 272 -0.24 10.31 4.94
CA ASP A 272 -1.17 9.55 5.80
C ASP A 272 -0.72 8.09 5.81
N LEU A 273 -0.03 7.66 6.87
CA LEU A 273 0.48 6.29 7.02
C LEU A 273 -0.35 5.52 8.04
N ARG A 274 -0.98 4.43 7.60
CA ARG A 274 -1.86 3.56 8.40
C ARG A 274 -1.45 2.11 8.27
N PHE A 275 -0.16 1.85 8.42
CA PHE A 275 0.41 0.50 8.35
C PHE A 275 0.76 -0.11 9.72
N GLY A 276 0.54 0.60 10.82
CA GLY A 276 0.91 0.15 12.17
C GLY A 276 2.39 0.30 12.53
N GLY A 277 3.18 1.07 11.77
CA GLY A 277 4.61 1.29 12.03
C GLY A 277 5.50 0.08 11.72
N CYS A 278 6.81 0.23 11.91
CA CYS A 278 7.80 -0.84 11.67
C CYS A 278 8.07 -1.72 12.90
N GLY A 279 7.31 -1.52 13.98
CA GLY A 279 7.40 -2.26 15.25
C GLY A 279 6.14 -3.03 15.63
N ALA A 280 5.11 -3.09 14.78
CA ALA A 280 3.92 -3.91 14.99
C ALA A 280 3.82 -5.00 13.91
N VAL A 281 4.70 -6.00 14.01
CA VAL A 281 4.35 -7.35 13.60
C VAL A 281 4.15 -8.13 14.90
N ASP A 282 2.92 -8.62 15.11
CA ASP A 282 2.45 -9.38 16.29
C ASP A 282 2.33 -8.67 17.65
N ALA A 283 1.53 -7.60 17.69
CA ALA A 283 0.57 -7.46 18.79
C ALA A 283 -0.81 -7.44 18.14
N GLY A 284 -1.67 -8.40 18.48
CA GLY A 284 -3.03 -8.51 17.96
C GLY A 284 -3.73 -7.15 17.95
N VAL A 285 -4.59 -6.96 16.95
CA VAL A 285 -5.50 -5.82 16.84
C VAL A 285 -5.94 -5.36 18.24
N PRO A 286 -5.62 -4.14 18.72
CA PRO A 286 -6.28 -3.62 19.89
C PRO A 286 -7.72 -3.39 19.45
N ASP A 287 -8.64 -4.20 19.99
CA ASP A 287 -10.05 -3.91 19.89
C ASP A 287 -10.27 -2.46 20.33
N ALA A 288 -10.95 -1.70 19.46
CA ALA A 288 -11.41 -0.37 19.78
C ALA A 288 -12.39 -0.48 20.96
N GLY A 289 -11.90 -0.28 22.18
CA GLY A 289 -12.76 -0.45 23.35
C GLY A 289 -12.16 -0.29 24.74
N VAL A 290 -10.90 0.12 24.93
CA VAL A 290 -10.38 0.42 26.27
C VAL A 290 -10.20 1.93 26.42
N THR A 291 -11.17 2.56 27.06
CA THR A 291 -11.01 3.90 27.65
C THR A 291 -9.93 3.80 28.73
N VAL A 292 -8.83 4.51 28.54
CA VAL A 292 -7.85 4.73 29.62
C VAL A 292 -8.48 5.73 30.59
N ASP A 293 -8.83 5.25 31.79
CA ASP A 293 -9.22 6.11 32.90
C ASP A 293 -8.06 7.07 33.21
N ALA A 294 -8.36 8.37 33.17
CA ALA A 294 -7.46 9.42 33.65
C ALA A 294 -7.42 9.35 35.18
N GLY A 295 -6.49 8.56 35.72
CA GLY A 295 -6.47 8.32 37.16
C GLY A 295 -5.24 7.61 37.70
N THR A 296 -4.03 7.94 37.27
CA THR A 296 -2.82 7.65 38.06
C THR A 296 -1.88 8.85 38.05
N ALA A 297 -1.70 9.42 39.25
CA ALA A 297 -0.75 10.47 39.51
C ALA A 297 0.68 9.96 39.26
N VAL A 298 1.46 10.74 38.52
CA VAL A 298 2.90 10.51 38.34
C VAL A 298 3.59 10.97 39.61
N ASP A 299 4.11 10.02 40.39
CA ASP A 299 5.03 10.35 41.48
C ASP A 299 6.38 10.78 40.90
N ALA A 300 6.69 12.05 41.10
CA ALA A 300 7.97 12.63 40.76
C ALA A 300 8.98 12.30 41.87
N GLY A 301 9.82 11.29 41.65
CA GLY A 301 11.02 11.11 42.46
C GLY A 301 11.50 9.67 42.59
N ALA A 302 12.31 9.21 41.65
CA ALA A 302 13.42 8.32 41.96
C ALA A 302 14.45 8.36 40.83
N VAL A 303 15.69 8.55 41.23
CA VAL A 303 16.89 8.69 40.42
C VAL A 303 17.19 7.37 39.70
N VAL A 304 17.49 7.44 38.40
CA VAL A 304 18.08 6.33 37.65
C VAL A 304 19.48 6.07 38.19
N ASP A 305 19.67 4.91 38.82
CA ASP A 305 20.99 4.39 39.13
C ASP A 305 21.35 3.28 38.14
N ALA A 306 22.57 3.36 37.64
CA ALA A 306 23.08 2.53 36.57
C ALA A 306 23.55 1.17 37.09
N GLY A 307 23.21 0.12 36.34
CA GLY A 307 24.10 -1.01 36.17
C GLY A 307 23.56 -2.37 36.61
N VAL A 308 24.03 -3.35 35.83
CA VAL A 308 24.07 -4.80 36.08
C VAL A 308 22.88 -5.57 35.49
N GLU A 309 23.12 -6.08 34.28
CA GLU A 309 22.48 -7.28 33.73
C GLU A 309 22.65 -8.47 34.70
N PRO A 310 21.67 -9.38 34.74
CA PRO A 310 22.06 -10.76 34.50
C PRO A 310 21.18 -11.49 33.49
N ASP A 311 21.89 -12.23 32.65
CA ASP A 311 21.44 -13.31 31.79
C ASP A 311 20.69 -14.44 32.54
N ALA A 312 20.01 -15.21 31.69
CA ALA A 312 19.64 -16.61 31.80
C ALA A 312 18.30 -16.93 32.48
N GLY A 313 17.55 -17.75 31.74
CA GLY A 313 16.18 -18.09 32.05
C GLY A 313 16.03 -18.98 33.27
N LEU A 314 14.80 -18.97 33.78
CA LEU A 314 14.31 -19.99 34.67
C LEU A 314 12.85 -20.26 34.30
N ASN A 315 12.61 -21.43 33.71
CA ASN A 315 11.29 -22.03 33.76
C ASN A 315 11.06 -22.49 35.20
N VAL A 316 9.98 -22.02 35.84
CA VAL A 316 9.42 -22.70 37.00
C VAL A 316 7.93 -22.81 36.78
N ASP A 317 7.50 -24.05 36.57
CA ASP A 317 6.12 -24.47 36.61
C ASP A 317 5.92 -25.31 37.87
N ALA A 318 4.71 -25.21 38.42
CA ALA A 318 4.09 -26.04 39.46
C ALA A 318 4.68 -26.02 40.90
N GLY A 319 3.91 -25.40 41.79
CA GLY A 319 3.30 -26.11 42.92
C GLY A 319 4.18 -26.35 44.15
N VAL A 320 4.05 -25.47 45.14
CA VAL A 320 4.03 -25.92 46.55
C VAL A 320 3.16 -24.98 47.36
N ASP A 321 2.16 -25.58 47.98
CA ASP A 321 1.29 -25.00 49.01
C ASP A 321 2.10 -24.88 50.31
N PHE A 322 2.05 -23.71 50.96
CA PHE A 322 2.45 -23.56 52.35
C PHE A 322 1.46 -22.63 53.04
N ASP A 323 0.67 -23.24 53.91
CA ASP A 323 -0.19 -22.57 54.88
C ASP A 323 0.45 -22.68 56.28
N ALA A 324 0.04 -21.76 57.16
CA ALA A 324 0.32 -21.65 58.60
C ALA A 324 1.67 -21.03 59.06
N GLY A 325 1.56 -19.96 59.86
CA GLY A 325 2.62 -19.53 60.77
C GLY A 325 2.58 -18.07 61.22
N THR A 326 1.61 -17.70 62.04
CA THR A 326 1.55 -16.45 62.83
C THR A 326 2.67 -16.34 63.88
N ASN A 327 3.24 -15.13 64.08
CA ASN A 327 3.31 -14.37 65.36
C ASN A 327 4.21 -13.10 65.22
N VAL A 328 3.66 -11.87 65.31
CA VAL A 328 3.69 -10.83 66.41
C VAL A 328 5.10 -10.50 66.98
N ASP A 329 5.59 -9.27 67.22
CA ASP A 329 5.11 -8.00 67.82
C ASP A 329 6.08 -6.84 67.39
N ALA A 330 5.86 -5.52 67.53
CA ALA A 330 5.21 -4.73 68.59
C ALA A 330 4.83 -3.31 68.10
N GLY A 331 3.73 -2.75 68.64
CA GLY A 331 3.45 -1.30 68.63
C GLY A 331 1.98 -0.86 68.51
N VAL A 332 1.14 -1.20 69.51
CA VAL A 332 0.23 -0.29 70.28
C VAL A 332 -0.34 0.94 69.53
N ASP A 333 -1.64 1.18 69.34
CA ASP A 333 -2.79 1.23 70.27
C ASP A 333 -4.15 0.92 69.60
N VAL A 334 -5.13 0.50 70.40
CA VAL A 334 -6.52 0.15 70.07
C VAL A 334 -7.48 1.31 70.39
N ASP A 335 -8.54 1.48 69.59
CA ASP A 335 -9.90 1.85 70.06
C ASP A 335 -10.91 1.38 68.99
N ALA A 336 -11.63 0.26 69.20
CA ALA A 336 -12.88 0.10 69.96
C ALA A 336 -14.11 0.75 69.30
N GLY A 337 -15.02 -0.06 68.73
CA GLY A 337 -16.29 0.47 68.26
C GLY A 337 -17.21 -0.42 67.42
N VAL A 338 -17.73 -1.49 68.03
CA VAL A 338 -19.09 -2.04 67.81
C VAL A 338 -19.32 -3.02 66.64
N ASP A 339 -19.57 -4.27 67.03
CA ASP A 339 -20.27 -5.33 66.30
C ASP A 339 -21.70 -4.93 65.88
N VAL A 340 -22.24 -5.50 64.80
CA VAL A 340 -23.44 -6.40 64.82
C VAL A 340 -23.93 -6.71 63.41
N ASP A 341 -23.92 -8.02 63.15
CA ASP A 341 -24.81 -8.90 62.38
C ASP A 341 -25.82 -8.40 61.32
N ALA A 342 -25.73 -9.13 60.21
CA ALA A 342 -26.78 -9.90 59.53
C ALA A 342 -28.27 -9.56 59.75
N GLY A 343 -28.96 -9.38 58.63
CA GLY A 343 -30.27 -10.02 58.45
C GLY A 343 -31.31 -9.22 57.68
N VAL A 344 -32.01 -9.98 56.82
CA VAL A 344 -33.44 -9.84 56.50
C VAL A 344 -33.81 -9.10 55.18
N GLN A 345 -34.15 -9.94 54.19
CA GLN A 345 -35.07 -9.75 53.05
C GLN A 345 -36.45 -9.28 53.57
N VAL A 346 -37.34 -8.54 52.90
CA VAL A 346 -38.04 -8.64 51.60
C VAL A 346 -38.76 -7.27 51.42
N ASP A 347 -39.23 -6.81 50.26
CA ASP A 347 -40.56 -7.20 49.74
C ASP A 347 -40.83 -6.73 48.31
N ALA A 348 -41.72 -7.50 47.67
CA ALA A 348 -42.17 -7.45 46.30
C ALA A 348 -43.23 -6.37 46.00
N GLY A 349 -43.38 -6.05 44.71
CA GLY A 349 -44.56 -5.34 44.19
C GLY A 349 -44.52 -5.19 42.67
N THR A 350 -45.21 -6.08 41.96
CA THR A 350 -45.53 -5.99 40.52
C THR A 350 -46.98 -5.52 40.29
N LEU A 351 -47.26 -5.22 39.00
CA LEU A 351 -48.55 -5.11 38.27
C LEU A 351 -49.00 -3.66 37.99
N ALA A 352 -48.88 -3.20 36.74
CA ALA A 352 -49.84 -3.28 35.60
C ALA A 352 -50.77 -2.02 35.58
N ASP A 353 -51.24 -1.41 34.49
CA ASP A 353 -51.67 -1.86 33.16
C ASP A 353 -51.98 -0.64 32.25
N ALA A 354 -52.18 -0.90 30.95
CA ALA A 354 -52.94 -0.17 29.90
C ALA A 354 -52.32 1.12 29.29
N GLY A 355 -52.28 1.34 27.96
CA GLY A 355 -52.82 0.62 26.81
C GLY A 355 -53.23 1.60 25.70
N LEU A 356 -52.70 1.40 24.48
CA LEU A 356 -53.25 1.68 23.11
C LEU A 356 -53.62 3.17 22.76
N THR A 357 -53.51 3.71 21.55
CA THR A 357 -53.88 3.29 20.18
C THR A 357 -53.22 4.24 19.12
N GLU A 358 -52.61 3.72 18.04
CA GLU A 358 -53.05 3.72 16.62
C GLU A 358 -52.55 4.89 15.71
N THR A 359 -52.07 4.49 14.52
CA THR A 359 -51.54 5.20 13.32
C THR A 359 -52.71 5.69 12.38
N PRO A 360 -52.61 6.08 11.06
CA PRO A 360 -51.52 6.05 10.05
C PRO A 360 -51.48 7.18 8.96
N ASP A 361 -50.43 7.18 8.12
CA ASP A 361 -50.40 7.42 6.64
C ASP A 361 -48.97 7.78 6.20
N GLY A 362 -48.39 7.34 5.07
CA GLY A 362 -48.87 6.57 3.92
C GLY A 362 -47.66 6.15 3.06
N GLY A 363 -47.83 5.10 2.26
CA GLY A 363 -46.76 4.50 1.46
C GLY A 363 -46.52 5.16 0.10
N MET A 364 -45.41 4.76 -0.55
CA MET A 364 -45.37 4.57 -2.00
C MET A 364 -44.31 3.54 -2.38
N THR A 365 -44.61 2.82 -3.45
CA THR A 365 -44.11 1.53 -3.92
C THR A 365 -43.11 1.65 -5.08
N THR A 366 -42.22 0.65 -5.18
CA THR A 366 -41.69 -0.08 -6.37
C THR A 366 -41.64 0.56 -7.78
N GLU A 367 -40.46 0.56 -8.42
CA GLU A 367 -40.09 -0.18 -9.67
C GLU A 367 -38.82 0.42 -10.38
N PRO A 368 -37.90 -0.39 -10.97
CA PRO A 368 -36.74 0.02 -11.82
C PRO A 368 -37.02 -0.28 -13.33
N PRO A 369 -36.02 -0.43 -14.26
CA PRO A 369 -34.77 0.27 -14.57
C PRO A 369 -34.75 0.85 -16.02
N GLN A 370 -33.95 1.89 -16.32
CA GLN A 370 -33.65 2.26 -17.72
C GLN A 370 -32.22 2.81 -17.91
N GLY A 371 -31.51 2.22 -18.88
CA GLY A 371 -30.68 3.00 -19.81
C GLY A 371 -29.18 2.93 -19.66
N CYS A 372 -28.55 1.96 -20.33
CA CYS A 372 -27.17 2.08 -20.80
C CYS A 372 -27.04 3.29 -21.74
N GLY A 373 -26.09 4.18 -21.48
CA GLY A 373 -25.73 5.30 -22.36
C GLY A 373 -24.22 5.41 -22.52
N CYS A 374 -23.71 4.88 -23.62
CA CYS A 374 -22.36 5.20 -24.11
C CYS A 374 -22.35 6.64 -24.63
N GLY A 375 -21.48 7.48 -24.08
CA GLY A 375 -21.29 8.88 -24.49
C GLY A 375 -19.83 9.13 -24.84
N GLU A 376 -19.61 9.60 -26.06
CA GLU A 376 -18.35 9.72 -26.77
C GLU A 376 -17.41 10.78 -26.15
N SER A 377 -16.14 10.43 -25.95
CA SER A 377 -15.06 11.41 -25.75
C SER A 377 -13.74 10.85 -26.31
N GLY A 378 -13.76 10.51 -27.60
CA GLY A 378 -12.62 9.96 -28.34
C GLY A 378 -12.24 10.76 -29.60
N ALA A 379 -12.67 12.01 -29.73
CA ALA A 379 -12.54 12.78 -30.98
C ALA A 379 -11.53 13.94 -30.94
N ALA A 380 -10.76 14.14 -29.86
CA ALA A 380 -9.83 15.27 -29.78
C ALA A 380 -8.37 14.95 -30.17
N VAL A 381 -7.96 13.66 -30.21
CA VAL A 381 -6.55 13.28 -30.48
C VAL A 381 -6.32 12.88 -31.94
N VAL A 382 -7.35 12.47 -32.68
CA VAL A 382 -7.21 12.01 -34.08
C VAL A 382 -7.17 13.19 -35.08
N MET A 383 -7.69 14.36 -34.72
CA MET A 383 -7.68 15.53 -35.62
C MET A 383 -6.32 16.25 -35.70
N ALA A 384 -5.42 16.06 -34.72
CA ALA A 384 -4.11 16.72 -34.73
C ALA A 384 -3.10 16.06 -35.69
N LEU A 385 -3.21 14.76 -35.95
CA LEU A 385 -2.29 14.05 -36.86
C LEU A 385 -2.65 14.23 -38.35
N SER A 386 -3.93 14.40 -38.68
CA SER A 386 -4.37 14.57 -40.08
C SER A 386 -4.03 15.94 -40.66
N MET A 387 -3.90 16.98 -39.82
CA MET A 387 -3.60 18.34 -40.27
C MET A 387 -2.11 18.54 -40.62
N MET A 388 -1.18 17.76 -40.02
CA MET A 388 0.25 17.80 -40.37
C MET A 388 0.58 17.08 -41.69
N LEU A 389 -0.22 16.10 -42.10
CA LEU A 389 -0.05 15.41 -43.40
C LEU A 389 -0.60 16.23 -44.58
N LEU A 390 -1.61 17.08 -44.34
CA LEU A 390 -2.17 17.98 -45.36
C LEU A 390 -1.29 19.22 -45.59
N LEU A 391 -0.55 19.69 -44.58
CA LEU A 391 0.39 20.82 -44.73
C LEU A 391 1.70 20.42 -45.43
N ARG A 392 2.11 19.15 -45.39
CA ARG A 392 3.30 18.67 -46.13
C ARG A 392 3.05 18.43 -47.62
N ARG A 393 1.80 18.25 -48.07
CA ARG A 393 1.46 18.12 -49.50
C ARG A 393 1.31 19.47 -50.22
N ARG A 394 1.09 20.57 -49.48
CA ARG A 394 0.97 21.92 -50.07
C ARG A 394 2.30 22.67 -50.22
N ALA A 395 3.39 22.13 -49.69
CA ALA A 395 4.75 22.69 -49.79
C ALA A 395 5.62 21.99 -50.86
N ARG A 396 5.04 21.11 -51.69
CA ARG A 396 5.72 20.42 -52.80
C ARG A 396 4.92 20.46 -54.12
N GLY A 397 4.09 21.48 -54.30
CA GLY A 397 3.37 21.76 -55.55
C GLY A 397 3.88 23.04 -56.17
#